data_AF-A0A2D5V5G3-F1
#
_entry.id   AF-A0A2D5V5G3-F1
#
_cell.length_a   1.000
_cell.length_b   1.000
_cell.length_c   1.000
_cell.angle_alpha   90.00
_cell.angle_beta   90.00
_cell.angle_gamma   90.00
#
_symmetry.space_group_name_H-M   'P 1'
#
loop_
_entity.id
_entity.type
_entity.pdbx_description
1 polymer ?
#
loop_
_entity_poly.entity_id
_entity_poly.type
_entity_poly.pdbx_seq_one_letter_code
_entity_poly.pdbx_strand_id
1 'polypeptide(L)'
;MIMDIWSDFNKCSSKDWEEKVLIDFKDKVIGDFYWKTEYGKINPFLIKNESILNEKSQEFNEIRWRFDDENKLNSQILNRLKDGVNSIYIDKINFSQSIFDNVMCSIIQNHVKLSPKTISSEIELWNNWGKKEIQGSLRMDPLENILENFSSSNLQDQFISYRNFNSIIKNKELKCLYINGEVYSKNFNDFSNEIAFLAAHFNEIVEYHLSNKIDLPRKVMIQIFLGNSFLESISKIKAIRCIINQIIRTHGLKMNLYIETSPNPEILNQKEFDFRLMSTTSTVLSSLLGGANSFEMSNSLLDSDEDYWKKIMINIPLILTEESQVKHDMSKGAHMIDQIAKKMAHTSWGIFKEIENKNGLIKLIDNKEHTNYYRSK
;
A
#
# COMPACT_ATOMS: atom_id res chain seq x y z
N MET A 1 25.99 36.70 -5.56
CA MET A 1 26.22 36.22 -6.93
C MET A 1 26.02 34.71 -6.90
N ILE A 2 25.02 34.16 -7.59
CA ILE A 2 24.85 32.70 -7.67
C ILE A 2 25.94 32.22 -8.62
N MET A 3 26.91 31.49 -8.09
CA MET A 3 28.00 30.93 -8.87
C MET A 3 27.45 29.71 -9.60
N ASP A 4 27.29 29.82 -10.93
CA ASP A 4 26.89 28.69 -11.77
C ASP A 4 28.11 27.81 -12.04
N ILE A 5 28.23 26.73 -11.25
CA ILE A 5 29.33 25.75 -11.30
C ILE A 5 29.42 25.09 -12.70
N TRP A 6 28.36 25.15 -13.51
CA TRP A 6 28.30 24.52 -14.83
C TRP A 6 28.57 25.48 -15.98
N SER A 7 28.73 26.77 -15.72
CA SER A 7 28.89 27.80 -16.76
C SER A 7 30.15 27.64 -17.62
N ASP A 8 31.20 27.02 -17.06
CA ASP A 8 32.46 26.74 -17.75
C ASP A 8 32.41 25.47 -18.63
N PHE A 9 31.30 24.71 -18.58
CA PHE A 9 31.14 23.44 -19.31
C PHE A 9 30.07 23.53 -20.39
N ASN A 10 30.28 22.78 -21.48
CA ASN A 10 29.21 22.57 -22.46
C ASN A 10 28.04 21.82 -21.81
N LYS A 11 26.82 22.27 -22.09
CA LYS A 11 25.61 21.58 -21.63
C LYS A 11 25.59 20.16 -22.19
N CYS A 12 25.56 19.19 -21.29
CA CYS A 12 25.47 17.78 -21.64
C CYS A 12 23.99 17.38 -21.85
N SER A 13 23.73 16.65 -22.92
CA SER A 13 22.45 16.09 -23.29
C SER A 13 22.42 14.57 -23.06
N SER A 14 21.22 13.98 -23.07
CA SER A 14 21.08 12.52 -23.02
C SER A 14 21.83 11.83 -24.16
N LYS A 15 21.86 12.44 -25.36
CA LYS A 15 22.59 11.90 -26.51
C LYS A 15 24.08 11.87 -26.29
N ASP A 16 24.65 12.92 -25.69
CA ASP A 16 26.09 12.97 -25.42
C ASP A 16 26.51 11.84 -24.46
N TRP A 17 25.64 11.50 -23.50
CA TRP A 17 25.84 10.33 -22.62
C TRP A 17 25.72 9.00 -23.35
N GLU A 18 24.71 8.85 -24.21
CA GLU A 18 24.54 7.64 -25.03
C GLU A 18 25.78 7.41 -25.92
N GLU A 19 26.26 8.45 -26.61
CA GLU A 19 27.45 8.39 -27.46
C GLU A 19 28.70 8.01 -26.67
N LYS A 20 28.90 8.63 -25.49
CA LYS A 20 30.04 8.32 -24.62
C LYS A 20 30.06 6.85 -24.20
N VAL A 21 28.91 6.31 -23.79
CA VAL A 21 28.81 4.91 -23.37
C VAL A 21 29.05 3.95 -24.53
N LEU A 22 28.61 4.28 -25.75
CA LEU A 22 28.90 3.47 -26.93
C LEU A 22 30.38 3.47 -27.32
N ILE A 23 31.08 4.59 -27.10
CA ILE A 23 32.54 4.66 -27.27
C ILE A 23 33.25 3.74 -26.27
N ASP A 24 32.82 3.77 -25.01
CA ASP A 24 33.39 2.95 -23.93
C ASP A 24 33.09 1.45 -24.11
N PHE A 25 31.93 1.10 -24.67
CA PHE A 25 31.47 -0.27 -24.88
C PHE A 25 31.22 -0.58 -26.37
N LYS A 26 32.32 -0.74 -27.12
CA LYS A 26 32.31 -0.92 -28.59
C LYS A 26 31.48 -2.11 -29.11
N ASP A 27 31.29 -3.14 -28.28
CA ASP A 27 30.56 -4.36 -28.64
C ASP A 27 29.07 -4.32 -28.26
N LYS A 28 28.56 -3.20 -27.74
CA LYS A 28 27.16 -3.06 -27.29
C LYS A 28 26.40 -2.04 -28.11
N VAL A 29 25.08 -2.23 -28.19
CA VAL A 29 24.15 -1.22 -28.71
C VAL A 29 23.43 -0.52 -27.56
N ILE A 30 22.88 0.67 -27.81
CA ILE A 30 22.31 1.48 -26.72
C ILE A 30 21.17 0.79 -25.98
N GLY A 31 20.39 -0.03 -26.71
CA GLY A 31 19.28 -0.80 -26.16
C GLY A 31 19.71 -1.88 -25.15
N ASP A 32 20.99 -2.25 -25.11
CA ASP A 32 21.53 -3.22 -24.13
C ASP A 32 21.66 -2.61 -22.73
N PHE A 33 21.72 -1.29 -22.62
CA PHE A 33 21.80 -0.56 -21.35
C PHE A 33 20.42 -0.23 -20.78
N TYR A 34 19.35 -0.44 -21.54
CA TYR A 34 18.01 -0.23 -21.04
C TYR A 34 17.64 -1.33 -20.05
N TRP A 35 17.17 -0.94 -18.87
CA TRP A 35 16.64 -1.91 -17.92
C TRP A 35 15.30 -2.42 -18.45
N LYS A 36 15.28 -3.70 -18.84
CA LYS A 36 14.10 -4.39 -19.38
C LYS A 36 13.23 -4.86 -18.22
N THR A 37 12.03 -4.33 -18.15
CA THR A 37 11.03 -4.65 -17.14
C THR A 37 9.71 -5.01 -17.83
N GLU A 38 8.77 -5.56 -17.08
CA GLU A 38 7.44 -5.95 -17.55
C GLU A 38 6.56 -4.75 -17.95
N TYR A 39 6.75 -3.59 -17.31
CA TYR A 39 6.13 -2.32 -17.68
C TYR A 39 6.92 -1.54 -18.75
N GLY A 40 7.92 -2.18 -19.37
CA GLY A 40 8.65 -1.67 -20.53
C GLY A 40 10.01 -1.03 -20.20
N LYS A 41 10.82 -0.80 -21.24
CA LYS A 41 12.25 -0.45 -21.11
C LYS A 41 12.49 0.87 -20.38
N ILE A 42 13.31 0.88 -19.33
CA ILE A 42 13.73 2.05 -18.57
C ILE A 42 15.05 2.58 -19.15
N ASN A 43 15.10 3.87 -19.50
CA ASN A 43 16.27 4.50 -20.13
C ASN A 43 17.10 5.22 -19.05
N PRO A 44 18.28 4.69 -18.66
CA PRO A 44 19.11 5.30 -17.63
C PRO A 44 19.73 6.64 -18.05
N PHE A 45 19.75 6.97 -19.34
CA PHE A 45 20.37 8.19 -19.87
C PHE A 45 19.43 9.39 -19.88
N LEU A 46 18.17 9.21 -19.47
CA LEU A 46 17.15 10.25 -19.55
C LEU A 46 17.40 11.33 -18.47
N ILE A 47 17.79 12.54 -18.89
CA ILE A 47 18.16 13.64 -17.98
C ILE A 47 16.94 14.44 -17.49
N LYS A 48 15.80 14.35 -18.19
CA LYS A 48 14.56 15.02 -17.78
C LYS A 48 13.38 14.09 -17.95
N ASN A 49 12.65 13.87 -16.86
CA ASN A 49 11.33 13.28 -16.90
C ASN A 49 10.38 14.13 -16.06
N GLU A 50 9.17 14.33 -16.57
CA GLU A 50 8.11 14.97 -15.81
C GLU A 50 7.57 13.96 -14.80
N SER A 51 7.50 14.39 -13.53
CA SER A 51 6.86 13.57 -12.50
C SER A 51 5.38 13.37 -12.83
N ILE A 52 4.88 12.17 -12.58
CA ILE A 52 3.45 11.85 -12.74
C ILE A 52 2.57 12.53 -11.68
N LEU A 53 3.18 13.06 -10.62
CA LEU A 53 2.50 13.58 -9.46
C LEU A 53 2.93 15.03 -9.19
N ASN A 54 2.01 15.98 -9.34
CA ASN A 54 2.14 17.31 -8.73
C ASN A 54 1.64 17.23 -7.27
N GLU A 55 2.40 16.54 -6.42
CA GLU A 55 1.93 16.20 -5.09
C GLU A 55 2.45 17.11 -3.97
N LYS A 56 1.50 17.48 -3.11
CA LYS A 56 1.79 17.89 -1.74
C LYS A 56 2.57 16.79 -1.05
N SER A 57 3.55 17.18 -0.24
CA SER A 57 4.30 16.24 0.58
C SER A 57 3.34 15.36 1.38
N GLN A 58 3.58 14.05 1.38
CA GLN A 58 2.82 13.10 2.18
C GLN A 58 3.50 12.98 3.53
N GLU A 59 2.70 13.01 4.59
CA GLU A 59 3.20 12.79 5.95
C GLU A 59 3.10 11.30 6.29
N PHE A 60 4.21 10.77 6.80
CA PHE A 60 4.29 9.43 7.37
C PHE A 60 4.00 9.55 8.87
N ASN A 61 2.82 9.10 9.27
CA ASN A 61 2.27 9.44 10.59
C ASN A 61 2.19 8.25 11.53
N GLU A 62 2.22 7.04 10.98
CA GLU A 62 1.86 5.84 11.71
C GLU A 62 2.92 4.74 11.58
N ILE A 63 3.57 4.45 12.70
CA ILE A 63 4.31 3.22 12.92
C ILE A 63 3.33 2.26 13.58
N ARG A 64 2.89 1.29 12.79
CA ARG A 64 1.75 0.45 13.12
C ARG A 64 2.15 -0.98 13.44
N TRP A 65 1.47 -1.57 14.43
CA TRP A 65 1.53 -3.00 14.69
C TRP A 65 0.18 -3.67 14.45
N ARG A 66 0.17 -4.72 13.61
CA ARG A 66 -0.97 -5.60 13.36
C ARG A 66 -0.99 -6.71 14.41
N PHE A 67 -2.17 -6.89 15.00
CA PHE A 67 -2.51 -7.95 15.94
C PHE A 67 -3.60 -8.82 15.33
N ASP A 68 -3.27 -10.09 15.11
CA ASP A 68 -4.10 -11.12 14.48
C ASP A 68 -4.33 -12.34 15.41
N ASP A 69 -3.84 -12.26 16.66
CA ASP A 69 -4.03 -13.28 17.70
C ASP A 69 -4.66 -12.65 18.97
N GLU A 70 -5.72 -13.28 19.46
CA GLU A 70 -6.43 -12.88 20.70
C GLU A 70 -5.63 -13.22 21.97
N ASN A 71 -4.68 -14.16 21.88
CA ASN A 71 -3.92 -14.64 23.03
C ASN A 71 -3.09 -13.52 23.65
N LYS A 72 -3.41 -13.16 24.89
CA LYS A 72 -2.73 -12.09 25.64
C LYS A 72 -2.71 -10.74 24.87
N LEU A 73 -3.72 -10.48 24.03
CA LEU A 73 -3.76 -9.32 23.12
C LEU A 73 -3.50 -7.98 23.84
N ASN A 74 -4.15 -7.73 24.98
CA ASN A 74 -3.96 -6.48 25.73
C ASN A 74 -2.50 -6.28 26.15
N SER A 75 -1.84 -7.31 26.68
CA SER A 75 -0.44 -7.19 27.08
C SER A 75 0.48 -7.00 25.88
N GLN A 76 0.17 -7.66 24.75
CA GLN A 76 0.90 -7.45 23.50
C GLN A 76 0.78 -5.99 23.05
N ILE A 77 -0.44 -5.43 23.03
CA ILE A 77 -0.68 -4.02 22.71
C ILE A 77 0.14 -3.10 23.60
N LEU A 78 0.05 -3.26 24.94
CA LEU A 78 0.77 -2.42 25.89
C LEU A 78 2.30 -2.51 25.71
N ASN A 79 2.83 -3.69 25.38
CA ASN A 79 4.26 -3.86 25.11
C ASN A 79 4.69 -3.14 23.84
N ARG A 80 3.93 -3.28 22.74
CA ARG A 80 4.27 -2.62 21.47
C ARG A 80 4.17 -1.09 21.59
N LEU A 81 3.17 -0.57 22.31
CA LEU A 81 3.04 0.87 22.59
C LEU A 81 4.24 1.40 23.39
N LYS A 82 4.74 0.64 24.38
CA LYS A 82 5.95 1.00 25.13
C LYS A 82 7.22 1.05 24.27
N ASP A 83 7.26 0.25 23.20
CA ASP A 83 8.39 0.21 22.28
C ASP A 83 8.36 1.33 21.23
N GLY A 84 7.31 2.16 21.19
CA GLY A 84 7.22 3.33 20.29
C GLY A 84 6.22 3.20 19.14
N VAL A 85 5.42 2.12 19.09
CA VAL A 85 4.27 2.03 18.18
C VAL A 85 3.23 3.08 18.56
N ASN A 86 2.73 3.82 17.57
CA ASN A 86 1.73 4.87 17.76
C ASN A 86 0.40 4.58 17.04
N SER A 87 0.30 3.43 16.35
CA SER A 87 -0.89 2.98 15.63
C SER A 87 -1.11 1.49 15.89
N ILE A 88 -2.31 1.12 16.36
CA ILE A 88 -2.69 -0.28 16.56
C ILE A 88 -3.63 -0.72 15.46
N TYR A 89 -3.47 -1.96 15.00
CA TYR A 89 -4.35 -2.57 14.00
C TYR A 89 -4.80 -3.94 14.46
N ILE A 90 -6.10 -4.09 14.71
CA ILE A 90 -6.72 -5.32 15.16
C ILE A 90 -7.37 -5.99 13.94
N ASP A 91 -6.88 -7.16 13.55
CA ASP A 91 -7.34 -7.88 12.36
C ASP A 91 -8.27 -9.03 12.73
N LYS A 92 -9.56 -8.90 12.41
CA LYS A 92 -10.58 -9.97 12.50
C LYS A 92 -10.79 -10.57 13.90
N ILE A 93 -10.46 -9.82 14.94
CA ILE A 93 -10.68 -10.20 16.34
C ILE A 93 -12.01 -9.64 16.84
N ASN A 94 -12.74 -10.44 17.62
CA ASN A 94 -14.00 -10.00 18.21
C ASN A 94 -13.76 -8.99 19.33
N PHE A 95 -14.73 -8.10 19.53
CA PHE A 95 -14.67 -7.07 20.53
C PHE A 95 -14.69 -7.66 21.94
N SER A 96 -13.70 -7.27 22.73
CA SER A 96 -13.74 -7.39 24.17
C SER A 96 -13.24 -6.09 24.78
N GLN A 97 -13.92 -5.63 25.84
CA GLN A 97 -13.52 -4.43 26.55
C GLN A 97 -12.10 -4.56 27.14
N SER A 98 -11.70 -5.79 27.52
CA SER A 98 -10.39 -6.07 28.10
C SER A 98 -9.21 -5.82 27.16
N ILE A 99 -9.44 -5.78 25.85
CA ILE A 99 -8.41 -5.46 24.84
C ILE A 99 -7.77 -4.10 25.14
N PHE A 100 -8.58 -3.15 25.64
CA PHE A 100 -8.21 -1.76 25.81
C PHE A 100 -7.96 -1.37 27.27
N ASP A 101 -7.87 -2.34 28.18
CA ASP A 101 -7.55 -2.07 29.58
C ASP A 101 -6.19 -1.36 29.68
N ASN A 102 -6.17 -0.18 30.31
CA ASN A 102 -5.01 0.70 30.42
C ASN A 102 -4.44 1.24 29.09
N VAL A 103 -5.17 1.11 27.98
CA VAL A 103 -4.77 1.68 26.68
C VAL A 103 -5.41 3.06 26.49
N MET A 104 -4.60 4.10 26.39
CA MET A 104 -5.06 5.47 26.13
C MET A 104 -5.43 5.66 24.65
N CYS A 105 -6.57 5.11 24.24
CA CYS A 105 -7.01 5.08 22.83
C CYS A 105 -7.17 6.48 22.20
N SER A 106 -7.33 7.54 22.99
CA SER A 106 -7.53 8.92 22.49
C SER A 106 -6.25 9.58 21.92
N ILE A 107 -5.06 9.04 22.22
CA ILE A 107 -3.77 9.62 21.82
C ILE A 107 -3.02 8.77 20.79
N ILE A 108 -3.61 7.67 20.33
CA ILE A 108 -3.04 6.77 19.32
C ILE A 108 -4.03 6.59 18.17
N GLN A 109 -3.53 6.11 17.02
CA GLN A 109 -4.41 5.67 15.94
C GLN A 109 -4.89 4.25 16.21
N ASN A 110 -6.19 4.01 16.07
CA ASN A 110 -6.81 2.72 16.35
C ASN A 110 -7.57 2.24 15.12
N HIS A 111 -7.05 1.17 14.51
CA HIS A 111 -7.63 0.57 13.34
C HIS A 111 -8.15 -0.81 13.66
N VAL A 112 -9.35 -1.12 13.18
CA VAL A 112 -9.98 -2.42 13.36
C VAL A 112 -10.49 -2.87 12.01
N LYS A 113 -10.05 -4.03 11.56
CA LYS A 113 -10.58 -4.68 10.36
C LYS A 113 -11.50 -5.82 10.79
N LEU A 114 -12.75 -5.73 10.36
CA LEU A 114 -13.74 -6.78 10.55
C LEU A 114 -13.71 -7.71 9.34
N SER A 115 -13.94 -9.00 9.61
CA SER A 115 -14.15 -9.99 8.56
C SER A 115 -15.44 -9.67 7.80
N PRO A 116 -15.50 -9.88 6.48
CA PRO A 116 -16.75 -9.74 5.73
C PRO A 116 -17.77 -10.84 6.06
N LYS A 117 -17.48 -11.70 7.06
CA LYS A 117 -18.40 -12.67 7.67
C LYS A 117 -18.87 -12.26 9.07
N THR A 118 -18.44 -11.10 9.57
CA THR A 118 -18.81 -10.62 10.90
C THR A 118 -20.31 -10.35 10.97
N ILE A 119 -20.94 -10.80 12.06
CA ILE A 119 -22.38 -10.64 12.32
C ILE A 119 -22.71 -9.23 12.83
N SER A 120 -23.94 -8.78 12.63
CA SER A 120 -24.37 -7.41 12.98
C SER A 120 -24.18 -7.05 14.46
N SER A 121 -24.40 -7.99 15.39
CA SER A 121 -24.21 -7.74 16.83
C SER A 121 -22.75 -7.40 17.18
N GLU A 122 -21.81 -8.05 16.51
CA GLU A 122 -20.38 -7.80 16.68
C GLU A 122 -19.98 -6.44 16.09
N ILE A 123 -20.54 -6.08 14.93
CA ILE A 123 -20.37 -4.74 14.34
C ILE A 123 -20.90 -3.64 15.29
N GLU A 124 -22.03 -3.89 15.97
CA GLU A 124 -22.60 -2.96 16.95
C GLU A 124 -21.68 -2.72 18.16
N LEU A 125 -20.99 -3.75 18.65
CA LEU A 125 -20.02 -3.62 19.73
C LEU A 125 -18.86 -2.69 19.33
N TRP A 126 -18.26 -2.92 18.17
CA TRP A 126 -17.21 -2.05 17.63
C TRP A 126 -17.70 -0.62 17.36
N ASN A 127 -18.92 -0.45 16.84
CA ASN A 127 -19.53 0.87 16.67
C ASN A 127 -19.70 1.61 18.00
N ASN A 128 -20.14 0.89 19.05
CA ASN A 128 -20.31 1.48 20.38
C ASN A 128 -18.98 1.91 20.99
N TRP A 129 -17.94 1.09 20.83
CA TRP A 129 -16.58 1.47 21.22
C TRP A 129 -16.09 2.71 20.45
N GLY A 130 -16.30 2.73 19.13
CA GLY A 130 -15.91 3.83 18.23
C GLY A 130 -16.69 5.14 18.40
N LYS A 131 -17.71 5.21 19.26
CA LYS A 131 -18.39 6.47 19.63
C LYS A 131 -17.57 7.34 20.59
N LYS A 132 -16.56 6.77 21.24
CA LYS A 132 -15.63 7.51 22.10
C LYS A 132 -14.75 8.42 21.23
N GLU A 133 -14.06 9.38 21.86
CA GLU A 133 -13.09 10.25 21.19
C GLU A 133 -11.84 9.45 20.77
N ILE A 134 -11.97 8.75 19.64
CA ILE A 134 -10.97 7.81 19.11
C ILE A 134 -10.58 8.25 17.70
N GLN A 135 -9.29 8.12 17.40
CA GLN A 135 -8.75 8.32 16.06
C GLN A 135 -8.46 6.97 15.40
N GLY A 136 -8.56 6.92 14.07
CA GLY A 136 -8.23 5.75 13.27
C GLY A 136 -9.33 5.36 12.28
N SER A 137 -9.72 4.08 12.26
CA SER A 137 -10.75 3.59 11.32
C SER A 137 -11.37 2.25 11.71
N LEU A 138 -12.65 2.05 11.38
CA LEU A 138 -13.27 0.74 11.26
C LEU A 138 -13.31 0.34 9.79
N ARG A 139 -12.86 -0.87 9.49
CA ARG A 139 -12.60 -1.34 8.13
C ARG A 139 -13.34 -2.64 7.86
N MET A 140 -13.78 -2.81 6.63
CA MET A 140 -14.24 -4.07 6.08
C MET A 140 -14.03 -4.02 4.57
N ASP A 141 -13.58 -5.12 3.99
CA ASP A 141 -13.42 -5.26 2.54
C ASP A 141 -14.15 -6.53 2.10
N PRO A 142 -15.28 -6.42 1.35
CA PRO A 142 -16.05 -7.58 0.93
C PRO A 142 -15.30 -8.44 -0.11
N LEU A 143 -14.27 -7.90 -0.77
CA LEU A 143 -13.51 -8.60 -1.81
C LEU A 143 -12.11 -9.04 -1.32
N GLU A 144 -11.83 -9.00 -0.01
CA GLU A 144 -10.47 -9.24 0.51
C GLU A 144 -9.83 -10.58 0.10
N ASN A 145 -10.65 -11.60 -0.18
CA ASN A 145 -10.20 -12.96 -0.54
C ASN A 145 -10.65 -13.34 -1.97
N ILE A 146 -10.93 -12.34 -2.83
CA ILE A 146 -11.56 -12.56 -4.14
C ILE A 146 -10.74 -13.47 -5.06
N LEU A 147 -9.41 -13.47 -4.94
CA LEU A 147 -8.52 -14.35 -5.72
C LEU A 147 -8.30 -15.73 -5.08
N GLU A 148 -8.51 -15.87 -3.77
CA GLU A 148 -8.20 -17.10 -3.03
C GLU A 148 -9.40 -18.03 -2.91
N ASN A 149 -10.60 -17.48 -2.64
CA ASN A 149 -11.79 -18.26 -2.28
C ASN A 149 -13.06 -17.69 -2.92
N PHE A 150 -13.06 -17.52 -4.25
CA PHE A 150 -14.22 -17.02 -4.97
C PHE A 150 -15.38 -18.03 -5.01
N SER A 151 -16.55 -17.58 -4.57
CA SER A 151 -17.83 -18.23 -4.82
C SER A 151 -18.91 -17.14 -4.87
N SER A 152 -19.82 -17.22 -5.85
CA SER A 152 -20.90 -16.24 -6.03
C SER A 152 -21.81 -16.14 -4.79
N SER A 153 -22.09 -17.27 -4.13
CA SER A 153 -22.87 -17.29 -2.90
C SER A 153 -22.13 -16.58 -1.75
N ASN A 154 -20.84 -16.87 -1.58
CA ASN A 154 -20.03 -16.25 -0.54
C ASN A 154 -19.91 -14.74 -0.76
N LEU A 155 -19.74 -14.32 -2.01
CA LEU A 155 -19.62 -12.91 -2.37
C LEU A 155 -20.90 -12.13 -2.04
N GLN A 156 -22.07 -12.73 -2.30
CA GLN A 156 -23.35 -12.12 -1.94
C GLN A 156 -23.47 -11.92 -0.43
N ASP A 157 -23.13 -12.93 0.37
CA ASP A 157 -23.14 -12.84 1.83
C ASP A 157 -22.15 -11.78 2.35
N GLN A 158 -20.96 -11.70 1.75
CA GLN A 158 -19.94 -10.69 2.08
C GLN A 158 -20.45 -9.27 1.81
N PHE A 159 -21.13 -9.04 0.68
CA PHE A 159 -21.73 -7.73 0.39
C PHE A 159 -22.91 -7.40 1.31
N ILE A 160 -23.69 -8.40 1.76
CA ILE A 160 -24.74 -8.19 2.78
C ILE A 160 -24.11 -7.73 4.09
N SER A 161 -23.06 -8.42 4.56
CA SER A 161 -22.32 -8.02 5.77
C SER A 161 -21.71 -6.61 5.62
N TYR A 162 -21.11 -6.32 4.46
CA TYR A 162 -20.55 -4.99 4.15
C TYR A 162 -21.60 -3.87 4.13
N ARG A 163 -22.81 -4.14 3.62
CA ARG A 163 -23.93 -3.20 3.67
C ARG A 163 -24.37 -2.94 5.11
N ASN A 164 -24.49 -4.01 5.91
CA ASN A 164 -24.81 -3.90 7.34
C ASN A 164 -23.75 -3.08 8.07
N PHE A 165 -22.47 -3.36 7.84
CA PHE A 165 -21.34 -2.61 8.36
C PHE A 165 -21.47 -1.11 8.07
N ASN A 166 -21.68 -0.73 6.80
CA ASN A 166 -21.83 0.66 6.42
C ASN A 166 -23.06 1.35 7.03
N SER A 167 -24.14 0.60 7.30
CA SER A 167 -25.36 1.13 7.94
C SER A 167 -25.22 1.29 9.45
N ILE A 168 -24.53 0.37 10.13
CA ILE A 168 -24.39 0.33 11.59
C ILE A 168 -23.34 1.33 12.07
N ILE A 169 -22.20 1.43 11.39
CA ILE A 169 -21.17 2.39 11.73
C ILE A 169 -21.72 3.80 11.49
N LYS A 170 -21.80 4.61 12.55
CA LYS A 170 -22.34 5.99 12.46
C LYS A 170 -21.25 7.06 12.52
N ASN A 171 -20.13 6.78 13.18
CA ASN A 171 -19.02 7.72 13.29
C ASN A 171 -18.33 7.89 11.93
N LYS A 172 -18.53 9.05 11.29
CA LYS A 172 -17.98 9.36 9.96
C LYS A 172 -16.45 9.47 9.95
N GLU A 173 -15.83 9.85 11.08
CA GLU A 173 -14.37 9.99 11.17
C GLU A 173 -13.65 8.63 11.15
N LEU A 174 -14.32 7.59 11.64
CA LEU A 174 -13.82 6.21 11.62
C LEU A 174 -14.18 5.46 10.33
N LYS A 175 -15.11 5.96 9.51
CA LYS A 175 -15.43 5.32 8.23
C LYS A 175 -14.33 5.52 7.21
N CYS A 176 -14.02 4.47 6.48
CA CYS A 176 -13.22 4.53 5.28
C CYS A 176 -13.68 3.52 4.23
N LEU A 177 -13.34 3.79 2.97
CA LEU A 177 -13.26 2.73 1.96
C LEU A 177 -11.91 2.06 2.12
N TYR A 178 -11.93 0.82 2.61
CA TYR A 178 -10.73 0.04 2.82
C TYR A 178 -10.57 -0.99 1.71
N ILE A 179 -9.38 -1.06 1.10
CA ILE A 179 -9.03 -2.03 0.08
C ILE A 179 -7.80 -2.81 0.55
N ASN A 180 -7.96 -4.13 0.69
CA ASN A 180 -6.86 -5.02 1.04
C ASN A 180 -6.07 -5.43 -0.22
N GLY A 181 -5.04 -4.67 -0.57
CA GLY A 181 -4.20 -4.96 -1.73
C GLY A 181 -3.19 -6.09 -1.53
N GLU A 182 -3.03 -6.62 -0.32
CA GLU A 182 -2.10 -7.72 -0.01
C GLU A 182 -2.36 -8.97 -0.86
N VAL A 183 -3.64 -9.23 -1.17
CA VAL A 183 -4.05 -10.38 -2.00
C VAL A 183 -3.43 -10.30 -3.39
N TYR A 184 -3.24 -9.10 -3.93
CA TYR A 184 -2.67 -8.92 -5.26
C TYR A 184 -1.15 -9.10 -5.24
N SER A 185 -0.45 -8.57 -4.24
CA SER A 185 1.00 -8.74 -4.12
C SER A 185 1.42 -10.20 -3.94
N LYS A 186 0.56 -11.03 -3.33
CA LYS A 186 0.80 -12.48 -3.14
C LYS A 186 0.57 -13.30 -4.40
N ASN A 187 -0.34 -12.86 -5.27
CA ASN A 187 -0.76 -13.63 -6.43
C ASN A 187 -0.11 -13.15 -7.73
N PHE A 188 0.31 -11.88 -7.82
CA PHE A 188 0.95 -11.32 -9.00
C PHE A 188 2.44 -11.07 -8.79
N ASN A 189 3.26 -11.59 -9.72
CA ASN A 189 4.70 -11.32 -9.80
C ASN A 189 5.03 -10.05 -10.62
N ASP A 190 4.02 -9.35 -11.15
CA ASP A 190 4.14 -8.14 -11.97
C ASP A 190 3.44 -6.99 -11.27
N PHE A 191 4.19 -5.92 -10.97
CA PHE A 191 3.67 -4.72 -10.33
C PHE A 191 2.54 -4.08 -11.13
N SER A 192 2.59 -4.15 -12.46
CA SER A 192 1.58 -3.54 -13.33
C SER A 192 0.22 -4.19 -13.16
N ASN A 193 0.19 -5.53 -13.16
CA ASN A 193 -1.00 -6.33 -12.90
C ASN A 193 -1.51 -6.09 -11.48
N GLU A 194 -0.62 -6.10 -10.50
CA GLU A 194 -0.98 -5.85 -9.10
C GLU A 194 -1.71 -4.52 -8.93
N ILE A 195 -1.15 -3.43 -9.48
CA ILE A 195 -1.73 -2.09 -9.40
C ILE A 195 -3.06 -2.02 -10.18
N ALA A 196 -3.16 -2.69 -11.33
CA ALA A 196 -4.37 -2.69 -12.14
C ALA A 196 -5.54 -3.41 -11.45
N PHE A 197 -5.28 -4.57 -10.84
CA PHE A 197 -6.29 -5.31 -10.09
C PHE A 197 -6.70 -4.58 -8.82
N LEU A 198 -5.76 -3.95 -8.14
CA LEU A 198 -6.04 -3.07 -7.01
C LEU A 198 -6.94 -1.89 -7.40
N ALA A 199 -6.68 -1.27 -8.55
CA ALA A 199 -7.49 -0.19 -9.08
C ALA A 199 -8.90 -0.65 -9.47
N ALA A 200 -9.02 -1.83 -10.09
CA ALA A 200 -10.30 -2.43 -10.42
C ALA A 200 -11.12 -2.78 -9.17
N HIS A 201 -10.47 -3.33 -8.13
CA HIS A 201 -11.10 -3.58 -6.82
C HIS A 201 -11.64 -2.29 -6.21
N PHE A 202 -10.82 -1.24 -6.17
CA PHE A 202 -11.29 0.05 -5.68
C PHE A 202 -12.50 0.56 -6.48
N ASN A 203 -12.46 0.44 -7.80
CA ASN A 203 -13.56 0.86 -8.68
C ASN A 203 -14.85 0.08 -8.40
N GLU A 204 -14.79 -1.25 -8.24
CA GLU A 204 -15.94 -2.09 -7.87
C GLU A 204 -16.61 -1.64 -6.57
N ILE A 205 -15.81 -1.31 -5.55
CA ILE A 205 -16.35 -0.85 -4.26
C ILE A 205 -17.00 0.53 -4.40
N VAL A 206 -16.40 1.43 -5.18
CA VAL A 206 -17.00 2.75 -5.47
C VAL A 206 -18.34 2.58 -6.21
N GLU A 207 -18.37 1.77 -7.27
CA GLU A 207 -19.57 1.49 -8.07
C GLU A 207 -20.66 0.81 -7.24
N TYR A 208 -20.29 -0.10 -6.34
CA TYR A 208 -21.22 -0.74 -5.40
C TYR A 208 -21.90 0.31 -4.52
N HIS A 209 -21.14 1.26 -3.96
CA HIS A 209 -21.68 2.35 -3.15
C HIS A 209 -22.63 3.25 -3.97
N LEU A 210 -22.22 3.66 -5.16
CA LEU A 210 -23.02 4.51 -6.04
C LEU A 210 -24.34 3.84 -6.45
N SER A 211 -24.26 2.60 -6.92
CA SER A 211 -25.43 1.82 -7.39
C SER A 211 -26.42 1.53 -6.26
N ASN A 212 -25.93 1.33 -5.03
CA ASN A 212 -26.78 1.05 -3.86
C ASN A 212 -27.14 2.29 -3.03
N LYS A 213 -26.70 3.48 -3.44
CA LYS A 213 -26.90 4.75 -2.72
C LYS A 213 -26.40 4.72 -1.27
N ILE A 214 -25.26 4.08 -1.05
CA ILE A 214 -24.58 4.02 0.26
C ILE A 214 -23.63 5.23 0.34
N ASP A 215 -23.67 5.97 1.45
CA ASP A 215 -22.79 7.14 1.67
C ASP A 215 -21.32 6.75 1.47
N LEU A 216 -20.59 7.54 0.68
CA LEU A 216 -19.19 7.30 0.36
C LEU A 216 -18.31 7.99 1.41
N PRO A 217 -17.48 7.23 2.15
CA PRO A 217 -16.51 7.82 3.07
C PRO A 217 -15.54 8.76 2.34
N ARG A 218 -15.15 9.87 3.00
CA ARG A 218 -14.11 10.76 2.47
C ARG A 218 -12.70 10.15 2.55
N LYS A 219 -12.50 9.15 3.40
CA LYS A 219 -11.22 8.49 3.65
C LYS A 219 -11.15 7.20 2.83
N VAL A 220 -10.11 7.06 2.01
CA VAL A 220 -9.77 5.82 1.30
C VAL A 220 -8.47 5.30 1.88
N MET A 221 -8.44 4.05 2.32
CA MET A 221 -7.26 3.40 2.89
C MET A 221 -6.92 2.18 2.06
N ILE A 222 -5.71 2.13 1.51
CA ILE A 222 -5.25 1.05 0.65
C ILE A 222 -4.01 0.45 1.26
N GLN A 223 -4.07 -0.84 1.59
CA GLN A 223 -2.93 -1.59 2.11
C GLN A 223 -2.22 -2.35 0.99
N ILE A 224 -0.88 -2.29 0.94
CA ILE A 224 -0.06 -2.99 -0.05
C ILE A 224 1.22 -3.56 0.58
N PHE A 225 1.79 -4.58 -0.06
CA PHE A 225 3.14 -5.03 0.28
C PHE A 225 4.23 -4.36 -0.56
N LEU A 226 5.41 -4.23 0.02
CA LEU A 226 6.64 -3.78 -0.63
C LEU A 226 7.65 -4.92 -0.74
N GLY A 227 8.38 -4.95 -1.86
CA GLY A 227 9.44 -5.90 -2.15
C GLY A 227 10.84 -5.32 -1.87
N ASN A 228 11.87 -6.14 -2.15
CA ASN A 228 13.28 -5.73 -2.03
C ASN A 228 13.77 -4.80 -3.15
N SER A 229 13.01 -4.64 -4.24
CA SER A 229 13.37 -3.72 -5.31
C SER A 229 13.08 -2.28 -4.89
N PHE A 230 14.10 -1.61 -4.37
CA PHE A 230 14.00 -0.28 -3.76
C PHE A 230 13.33 0.76 -4.67
N LEU A 231 13.83 0.92 -5.90
CA LEU A 231 13.30 1.91 -6.85
C LEU A 231 11.88 1.57 -7.29
N GLU A 232 11.58 0.28 -7.49
CA GLU A 232 10.25 -0.17 -7.91
C GLU A 232 9.23 -0.05 -6.78
N SER A 233 9.60 -0.36 -5.54
CA SER A 233 8.75 -0.18 -4.34
C SER A 233 8.35 1.29 -4.15
N ILE A 234 9.30 2.23 -4.28
CA ILE A 234 9.00 3.68 -4.23
C ILE A 234 8.06 4.06 -5.38
N SER A 235 8.36 3.58 -6.59
CA SER A 235 7.62 3.90 -7.80
C SER A 235 6.20 3.34 -7.80
N LYS A 236 5.99 2.16 -7.21
CA LYS A 236 4.70 1.50 -7.04
C LYS A 236 3.75 2.35 -6.20
N ILE A 237 4.22 2.89 -5.06
CA ILE A 237 3.39 3.76 -4.21
C ILE A 237 2.92 4.99 -5.00
N LYS A 238 3.84 5.63 -5.74
CA LYS A 238 3.51 6.78 -6.61
C LYS A 238 2.53 6.41 -7.73
N ALA A 239 2.72 5.26 -8.39
CA ALA A 239 1.84 4.78 -9.45
C ALA A 239 0.42 4.49 -8.95
N ILE A 240 0.28 3.82 -7.79
CA ILE A 240 -1.01 3.55 -7.14
C ILE A 240 -1.71 4.87 -6.82
N ARG A 241 -0.99 5.81 -6.19
CA ARG A 241 -1.55 7.11 -5.83
C ARG A 241 -2.07 7.87 -7.05
N CYS A 242 -1.32 7.84 -8.15
CA CYS A 242 -1.73 8.44 -9.42
C CYS A 242 -3.01 7.80 -9.95
N ILE A 243 -3.07 6.47 -10.05
CA ILE A 243 -4.22 5.75 -10.63
C ILE A 243 -5.47 5.91 -9.77
N ILE A 244 -5.37 5.72 -8.46
CA ILE A 244 -6.52 5.81 -7.56
C ILE A 244 -7.08 7.24 -7.53
N ASN A 245 -6.21 8.26 -7.50
CA ASN A 245 -6.65 9.65 -7.63
C ASN A 245 -7.31 9.93 -8.98
N GLN A 246 -6.84 9.30 -10.06
CA GLN A 246 -7.47 9.41 -11.37
C GLN A 246 -8.88 8.81 -11.38
N ILE A 247 -9.07 7.65 -10.74
CA ILE A 247 -10.40 7.02 -10.58
C ILE A 247 -11.33 7.91 -9.75
N ILE A 248 -10.87 8.39 -8.59
CA ILE A 248 -11.62 9.32 -7.72
C ILE A 248 -12.10 10.55 -8.51
N ARG A 249 -11.21 11.15 -9.31
CA ARG A 249 -11.53 12.32 -10.16
C ARG A 249 -12.53 11.98 -11.26
N THR A 250 -12.41 10.80 -11.88
CA THR A 250 -13.29 10.36 -12.97
C THR A 250 -14.73 10.21 -12.47
N HIS A 251 -14.90 9.74 -11.23
CA HIS A 251 -16.21 9.69 -10.55
C HIS A 251 -16.68 11.03 -9.98
N GLY A 252 -15.91 12.12 -10.13
CA GLY A 252 -16.24 13.43 -9.56
C GLY A 252 -16.20 13.47 -8.02
N LEU A 253 -15.51 12.53 -7.39
CA LEU A 253 -15.46 12.37 -5.94
C LEU A 253 -14.35 13.23 -5.33
N LYS A 254 -14.49 13.54 -4.04
CA LYS A 254 -13.49 14.26 -3.23
C LYS A 254 -13.13 13.40 -2.03
N MET A 255 -12.10 12.59 -2.21
CA MET A 255 -11.61 11.65 -1.19
C MET A 255 -10.12 11.89 -0.91
N ASN A 256 -9.72 11.58 0.32
CA ASN A 256 -8.35 11.60 0.79
C ASN A 256 -7.82 10.17 0.77
N LEU A 257 -6.77 9.92 0.00
CA LEU A 257 -6.13 8.62 -0.14
C LEU A 257 -4.97 8.45 0.84
N TYR A 258 -5.06 7.41 1.66
CA TYR A 258 -4.04 6.94 2.56
C TYR A 258 -3.50 5.60 2.04
N ILE A 259 -2.19 5.51 1.81
CA ILE A 259 -1.52 4.28 1.40
C ILE A 259 -0.76 3.73 2.60
N GLU A 260 -0.98 2.46 2.88
CA GLU A 260 -0.42 1.73 4.00
C GLU A 260 0.46 0.62 3.46
N THR A 261 1.63 0.47 4.04
CA THR A 261 2.65 -0.44 3.49
C THR A 261 3.13 -1.41 4.55
N SER A 262 3.53 -2.60 4.12
CA SER A 262 4.18 -3.61 4.96
C SER A 262 5.19 -4.38 4.10
N PRO A 263 6.23 -5.01 4.66
CA PRO A 263 7.07 -5.93 3.90
C PRO A 263 6.23 -7.07 3.32
N ASN A 264 6.54 -7.50 2.09
CA ASN A 264 5.98 -8.76 1.60
C ASN A 264 6.52 -9.92 2.47
N PRO A 265 5.67 -10.74 3.12
CA PRO A 265 6.16 -11.87 3.91
C PRO A 265 7.03 -12.85 3.10
N GLU A 266 6.79 -12.99 1.80
CA GLU A 266 7.52 -13.90 0.92
C GLU A 266 8.99 -13.53 0.76
N ILE A 267 9.33 -12.23 0.78
CA ILE A 267 10.74 -11.80 0.65
C ILE A 267 11.55 -12.09 1.91
N LEU A 268 10.87 -12.28 3.05
CA LEU A 268 11.49 -12.59 4.34
C LEU A 268 11.52 -14.10 4.62
N ASN A 269 10.63 -14.87 3.99
CA ASN A 269 10.46 -16.29 4.27
C ASN A 269 11.77 -17.10 4.15
N GLN A 270 12.07 -17.91 5.17
CA GLN A 270 13.28 -18.74 5.26
C GLN A 270 14.60 -17.95 5.10
N LYS A 271 14.61 -16.66 5.42
CA LYS A 271 15.81 -15.82 5.40
C LYS A 271 16.41 -15.67 6.79
N GLU A 272 17.74 -15.63 6.81
CA GLU A 272 18.52 -15.33 8.01
C GLU A 272 18.22 -13.92 8.54
N PHE A 273 18.53 -13.73 9.82
CA PHE A 273 18.20 -12.51 10.55
C PHE A 273 18.73 -11.23 9.87
N ASP A 274 20.00 -11.18 9.52
CA ASP A 274 20.64 -9.98 8.93
C ASP A 274 19.97 -9.58 7.61
N PHE A 275 19.56 -10.57 6.82
CA PHE A 275 18.81 -10.32 5.59
C PHE A 275 17.43 -9.74 5.87
N ARG A 276 16.70 -10.27 6.86
CA ARG A 276 15.38 -9.74 7.25
C ARG A 276 15.48 -8.31 7.76
N LEU A 277 16.51 -8.01 8.56
CA LEU A 277 16.77 -6.66 9.05
C LEU A 277 17.02 -5.68 7.89
N MET A 278 17.90 -6.05 6.96
CA MET A 278 18.22 -5.22 5.79
C MET A 278 17.01 -5.04 4.85
N SER A 279 16.26 -6.11 4.62
CA SER A 279 15.04 -6.12 3.81
C SER A 279 13.94 -5.23 4.42
N THR A 280 13.73 -5.34 5.73
CA THR A 280 12.79 -4.48 6.47
C THR A 280 13.23 -3.02 6.42
N THR A 281 14.53 -2.75 6.62
CA THR A 281 15.06 -1.38 6.51
C THR A 281 14.84 -0.78 5.12
N SER A 282 15.11 -1.55 4.06
CA SER A 282 14.89 -1.13 2.68
C SER A 282 13.40 -0.87 2.36
N THR A 283 12.50 -1.71 2.88
CA THR A 283 11.05 -1.55 2.68
C THR A 283 10.49 -0.36 3.45
N VAL A 284 10.92 -0.11 4.70
CA VAL A 284 10.56 1.11 5.45
C VAL A 284 11.06 2.35 4.74
N LEU A 285 12.32 2.34 4.27
CA LEU A 285 12.88 3.47 3.52
C LEU A 285 12.10 3.73 2.22
N SER A 286 11.73 2.67 1.50
CA SER A 286 10.90 2.76 0.29
C SER A 286 9.51 3.32 0.58
N SER A 287 8.91 2.93 1.71
CA SER A 287 7.62 3.43 2.19
C SER A 287 7.65 4.94 2.44
N LEU A 288 8.65 5.41 3.18
CA LEU A 288 8.86 6.82 3.49
C LEU A 288 9.08 7.65 2.22
N LEU A 289 9.99 7.21 1.35
CA LEU A 289 10.35 7.94 0.12
C LEU A 289 9.25 7.88 -0.94
N GLY A 290 8.44 6.81 -0.95
CA GLY A 290 7.27 6.67 -1.82
C GLY A 290 6.08 7.52 -1.39
N GLY A 291 6.07 8.01 -0.15
CA GLY A 291 4.98 8.82 0.38
C GLY A 291 3.79 7.96 0.86
N ALA A 292 4.07 6.80 1.46
CA ALA A 292 3.07 6.09 2.23
C ALA A 292 2.73 6.85 3.53
N ASN A 293 1.54 6.61 4.06
CA ASN A 293 1.03 7.26 5.25
C ASN A 293 1.31 6.46 6.53
N SER A 294 1.47 5.14 6.39
CA SER A 294 1.81 4.23 7.48
C SER A 294 2.71 3.08 7.03
N PHE A 295 3.50 2.57 7.98
CA PHE A 295 4.19 1.30 7.85
C PHE A 295 3.72 0.33 8.93
N GLU A 296 3.30 -0.85 8.50
CA GLU A 296 2.72 -1.88 9.34
C GLU A 296 3.67 -3.06 9.50
N MET A 297 3.86 -3.48 10.74
CA MET A 297 4.59 -4.68 11.15
C MET A 297 3.67 -5.63 11.89
N SER A 298 4.05 -6.91 11.99
CA SER A 298 3.30 -7.93 12.71
C SER A 298 4.24 -8.98 13.30
N ASN A 299 3.73 -9.80 14.21
CA ASN A 299 4.47 -10.96 14.71
C ASN A 299 4.80 -11.95 13.57
N SER A 300 3.90 -12.10 12.59
CA SER A 300 4.08 -13.02 11.46
C SER A 300 5.23 -12.67 10.50
N LEU A 301 5.79 -11.47 10.58
CA LEU A 301 7.00 -11.07 9.83
C LEU A 301 8.31 -11.49 10.53
N LEU A 302 8.22 -11.99 11.76
CA LEU A 302 9.36 -12.39 12.58
C LEU A 302 9.49 -13.91 12.63
N ASP A 303 10.74 -14.39 12.66
CA ASP A 303 11.06 -15.81 12.91
C ASP A 303 11.23 -16.14 14.40
N SER A 304 10.99 -15.17 15.29
CA SER A 304 11.15 -15.32 16.73
C SER A 304 10.07 -14.56 17.50
N ASP A 305 9.58 -15.19 18.57
CA ASP A 305 8.59 -14.61 19.48
C ASP A 305 9.20 -13.67 20.53
N GLU A 306 10.53 -13.58 20.61
CA GLU A 306 11.21 -12.76 21.61
C GLU A 306 10.91 -11.26 21.41
N ASP A 307 10.63 -10.56 22.51
CA ASP A 307 10.32 -9.13 22.50
C ASP A 307 11.47 -8.26 21.98
N TYR A 308 12.72 -8.75 22.10
CA TYR A 308 13.90 -8.06 21.58
C TYR A 308 13.80 -7.80 20.07
N TRP A 309 13.38 -8.79 19.29
CA TRP A 309 13.28 -8.65 17.83
C TRP A 309 12.14 -7.72 17.41
N LYS A 310 11.01 -7.83 18.10
CA LYS A 310 9.86 -6.95 17.89
C LYS A 310 10.27 -5.50 18.13
N LYS A 311 11.09 -5.24 19.15
CA LYS A 311 11.64 -3.91 19.42
C LYS A 311 12.61 -3.43 18.34
N ILE A 312 13.52 -4.28 17.85
CA ILE A 312 14.42 -3.90 16.75
C ILE A 312 13.63 -3.47 15.51
N MET A 313 12.58 -4.22 15.13
CA MET A 313 11.77 -3.85 13.97
C MET A 313 11.09 -2.50 14.14
N ILE A 314 10.61 -2.16 15.34
CA ILE A 314 10.02 -0.85 15.65
C ILE A 314 11.05 0.28 15.61
N ASN A 315 12.28 0.01 16.04
CA ASN A 315 13.34 1.00 16.01
C ASN A 315 13.72 1.41 14.57
N ILE A 316 13.55 0.56 13.56
CA ILE A 316 13.88 0.89 12.16
C ILE A 316 13.12 2.14 11.67
N PRO A 317 11.78 2.18 11.67
CA PRO A 317 11.06 3.37 11.25
C PRO A 317 11.30 4.57 12.19
N LEU A 318 11.50 4.36 13.49
CA LEU A 318 11.85 5.43 14.42
C LEU A 318 13.19 6.09 14.06
N ILE A 319 14.25 5.31 13.88
CA ILE A 319 15.58 5.81 13.49
C ILE A 319 15.52 6.53 12.13
N LEU A 320 14.79 5.97 11.16
CA LEU A 320 14.68 6.59 9.84
C LEU A 320 13.92 7.93 9.88
N THR A 321 12.90 8.05 10.72
CA THR A 321 12.06 9.26 10.80
C THR A 321 12.59 10.31 11.76
N GLU A 322 13.06 9.92 12.95
CA GLU A 322 13.45 10.82 14.03
C GLU A 322 14.94 11.19 13.98
N GLU A 323 15.82 10.23 13.69
CA GLU A 323 17.27 10.45 13.71
C GLU A 323 17.82 10.78 12.32
N SER A 324 17.45 10.00 11.30
CA SER A 324 17.90 10.18 9.92
C SER A 324 17.09 11.25 9.17
N GLN A 325 15.96 11.68 9.73
CA GLN A 325 15.06 12.70 9.19
C GLN A 325 14.62 12.45 7.75
N VAL A 326 14.46 11.17 7.36
CA VAL A 326 14.02 10.80 6.02
C VAL A 326 12.62 11.32 5.77
N LYS A 327 12.42 12.03 4.66
CA LYS A 327 11.14 12.61 4.26
C LYS A 327 10.80 12.23 2.82
N HIS A 328 9.51 12.11 2.53
CA HIS A 328 8.98 11.85 1.19
C HIS A 328 9.58 12.78 0.12
N ASP A 329 9.76 14.07 0.44
CA ASP A 329 10.26 15.07 -0.51
C ASP A 329 11.69 14.79 -1.02
N MET A 330 12.45 13.92 -0.35
CA MET A 330 13.80 13.53 -0.78
C MET A 330 13.79 12.70 -2.08
N SER A 331 12.66 12.07 -2.45
CA SER A 331 12.54 11.35 -3.73
C SER A 331 12.09 12.23 -4.89
N LYS A 332 11.77 13.52 -4.65
CA LYS A 332 11.26 14.42 -5.68
C LYS A 332 12.33 14.75 -6.71
N GLY A 333 11.96 14.68 -7.98
CA GLY A 333 12.86 14.97 -9.11
C GLY A 333 13.82 13.83 -9.46
N ALA A 334 13.74 12.69 -8.77
CA ALA A 334 14.51 11.50 -9.13
C ALA A 334 13.99 10.89 -10.44
N HIS A 335 14.62 11.26 -11.56
CA HIS A 335 14.16 10.91 -12.92
C HIS A 335 13.90 9.41 -13.13
N MET A 336 14.71 8.55 -12.53
CA MET A 336 14.56 7.10 -12.61
C MET A 336 13.28 6.62 -11.93
N ILE A 337 13.00 7.11 -10.72
CA ILE A 337 11.78 6.78 -9.96
C ILE A 337 10.55 7.30 -10.72
N ASP A 338 10.60 8.55 -11.21
CA ASP A 338 9.50 9.11 -12.00
C ASP A 338 9.27 8.34 -13.31
N GLN A 339 10.34 7.83 -13.94
CA GLN A 339 10.24 7.02 -15.16
C GLN A 339 9.59 5.66 -14.89
N ILE A 340 10.04 4.94 -13.86
CA ILE A 340 9.47 3.65 -13.46
C ILE A 340 7.99 3.85 -13.08
N ALA A 341 7.69 4.82 -12.21
CA ALA A 341 6.33 5.08 -11.75
C ALA A 341 5.38 5.42 -12.91
N LYS A 342 5.84 6.23 -13.88
CA LYS A 342 5.05 6.58 -15.07
C LYS A 342 4.75 5.36 -15.95
N LYS A 343 5.75 4.50 -16.15
CA LYS A 343 5.57 3.29 -16.95
C LYS A 343 4.67 2.27 -16.27
N MET A 344 4.84 2.05 -14.97
CA MET A 344 3.92 1.24 -14.17
C MET A 344 2.50 1.79 -14.27
N ALA A 345 2.31 3.09 -14.01
CA ALA A 345 0.99 3.71 -14.05
C ALA A 345 0.31 3.60 -15.43
N HIS A 346 1.03 3.85 -16.53
CA HIS A 346 0.46 3.72 -17.88
C HIS A 346 0.10 2.27 -18.22
N THR A 347 0.98 1.32 -17.91
CA THR A 347 0.73 -0.10 -18.18
C THR A 347 -0.46 -0.60 -17.36
N SER A 348 -0.48 -0.31 -16.06
CA SER A 348 -1.60 -0.65 -15.17
C SER A 348 -2.91 0.01 -15.57
N TRP A 349 -2.89 1.26 -16.03
CA TRP A 349 -4.09 1.93 -16.53
C TRP A 349 -4.63 1.27 -17.80
N GLY A 350 -3.75 0.76 -18.67
CA GLY A 350 -4.12 -0.06 -19.81
C GLY A 350 -4.88 -1.31 -19.37
N ILE A 351 -4.28 -2.09 -18.48
CA ILE A 351 -4.85 -3.35 -17.94
C ILE A 351 -6.16 -3.08 -17.20
N PHE A 352 -6.22 -2.02 -16.37
CA PHE A 352 -7.45 -1.62 -15.68
C PHE A 352 -8.61 -1.39 -16.66
N LYS A 353 -8.38 -0.65 -17.75
CA LYS A 353 -9.41 -0.46 -18.79
C LYS A 353 -9.81 -1.76 -19.48
N GLU A 354 -8.88 -2.70 -19.66
CA GLU A 354 -9.20 -4.02 -20.19
C GLU A 354 -10.11 -4.81 -19.24
N ILE A 355 -9.85 -4.75 -17.93
CA ILE A 355 -10.70 -5.36 -16.89
C ILE A 355 -12.11 -4.73 -16.93
N GLU A 356 -12.20 -3.40 -16.98
CA GLU A 356 -13.50 -2.69 -17.07
C GLU A 356 -14.26 -3.03 -18.37
N ASN A 357 -13.58 -3.15 -19.50
CA ASN A 357 -14.18 -3.59 -20.77
C ASN A 357 -14.74 -5.03 -20.71
N LYS A 358 -14.28 -5.84 -19.75
CA LYS A 358 -14.78 -7.18 -19.46
C LYS A 358 -15.88 -7.21 -18.38
N ASN A 359 -16.51 -6.06 -18.14
CA ASN A 359 -17.55 -5.83 -17.12
C ASN A 359 -17.05 -5.92 -15.68
N GLY A 360 -15.82 -5.46 -15.43
CA GLY A 360 -15.28 -5.29 -14.09
C GLY A 360 -14.53 -6.51 -13.54
N LEU A 361 -13.91 -6.31 -12.38
CA LEU A 361 -13.07 -7.30 -11.70
C LEU A 361 -13.88 -8.53 -11.27
N ILE A 362 -15.08 -8.33 -10.71
CA ILE A 362 -15.89 -9.44 -10.21
C ILE A 362 -16.25 -10.39 -11.35
N LYS A 363 -16.62 -9.84 -12.52
CA LYS A 363 -16.97 -10.65 -13.68
C LYS A 363 -15.77 -11.34 -14.31
N LEU A 364 -14.63 -10.65 -14.37
CA LEU A 364 -13.36 -11.22 -14.81
C LEU A 364 -12.93 -12.42 -13.94
N ILE A 365 -13.17 -12.36 -12.63
CA ILE A 365 -12.86 -13.46 -11.70
C ILE A 365 -13.85 -14.61 -11.83
N ASP A 366 -15.15 -14.31 -11.92
CA ASP A 366 -16.22 -15.30 -12.15
C ASP A 366 -15.98 -16.13 -13.42
N ASN A 367 -15.54 -15.47 -14.50
CA ASN A 367 -15.18 -16.12 -15.76
C ASN A 367 -13.80 -16.81 -15.73
N LYS A 368 -13.05 -16.72 -14.61
CA LYS A 368 -11.67 -17.23 -14.46
C LYS A 368 -10.64 -16.61 -15.42
N GLU A 369 -10.96 -15.49 -16.05
CA GLU A 369 -10.07 -14.83 -17.02
C GLU A 369 -8.88 -14.13 -16.36
N HIS A 370 -8.96 -13.86 -15.05
CA HIS A 370 -7.86 -13.33 -14.25
C HIS A 370 -6.60 -14.23 -14.29
N THR A 371 -6.77 -15.52 -14.53
CA THR A 371 -5.66 -16.48 -14.62
C THR A 371 -4.66 -16.18 -15.75
N ASN A 372 -5.09 -15.46 -16.78
CA ASN A 372 -4.22 -15.03 -17.88
C ASN A 372 -3.20 -13.96 -17.44
N TYR A 373 -3.43 -13.31 -16.30
CA TYR A 373 -2.56 -12.27 -15.74
C TYR A 373 -1.54 -12.84 -14.74
N TYR A 374 -1.69 -14.11 -14.35
CA TYR A 374 -0.63 -14.82 -13.66
C TYR A 374 0.45 -15.20 -14.67
N ARG A 375 1.70 -14.83 -14.39
CA ARG A 375 2.82 -15.37 -15.17
C ARG A 375 2.88 -16.88 -14.95
N SER A 376 3.07 -17.64 -16.04
CA SER A 376 3.58 -19.00 -15.96
C SER A 376 4.87 -18.96 -15.11
N LYS A 377 4.87 -19.67 -13.98
CA LYS A 377 6.04 -19.79 -13.11
C LYS A 377 7.27 -20.24 -13.86
#